data_AF-A0A3D4WDG7-F1
#
_entry.id   AF-A0A3D4WDG7-F1
#
_cell.length_a   1.000
_cell.length_b   1.000
_cell.length_c   1.000
_cell.angle_alpha   90.00
_cell.angle_beta   90.00
_cell.angle_gamma   90.00
#
_symmetry.space_group_name_H-M   'P 1'
#
loop_
_entity.id
_entity.type
_entity.pdbx_description
1 polymer ?
#
loop_
_entity_poly.entity_id
_entity_poly.type
_entity_poly.pdbx_seq_one_letter_code
_entity_poly.pdbx_strand_id
1 'polypeptide(L)'
;MAIGMPVNAASNNDEITTSEQATSQPSHKPDDLAEYATQKINTLKDESLSISGVTEEIFDPTERSAVEQAGTLQGDSALTGEFNESYYLLDKLNVGLPPLSEPPNLTTPLATLEFFQSAVMKQQYDLAAYALNMNLIDQSIQRNHALELSKQLDFLLSEKELYVFDDLPDRPDGLIEPPLGNTSSIMGIPRRSIQLGYIDYRERRVPIYLQRVRVGDAAPIWVFSAQTVGNIDNLYEQYHPAEFERYLPAWLKLKIFSIALWEFLALALFFLFTMGVGWLLSKGAEKIISRYIDDEKYINYVGSSNGVADLVNKLTVPLTFTISFSLVFTLVSGGFPYLDAVASSTRPLIWIGLVFSTLWLGIRVINFFANRYQDMQIENLGEEHFDKVRRRRTYVSIFRRVFIFVMVLGSIWIGLSEFANMEGLGKTLLTSAGIAGVVIGIAAQPILGNIIAGVQVAVTQPVRIGDSVIMDGNFSTVEDLRYTYAVLKTWDERRLIVPMRELITEMVENWSHTEVHQTCPVFLYIDYGADIDAIRQQFISVTKENKLWDNKTEPEMFVVEVTANTIHLRGAVSAVGPIEAWTLACEIREQMLSYLYSEQKAYLPAERLILRGKNE
;
A
#
# COMPACT_ATOMS: atom_id res chain seq x y z
N MET A 1 48.04 7.93 27.79
CA MET A 1 47.21 9.11 28.13
C MET A 1 45.76 8.65 28.05
N ALA A 2 44.96 8.55 29.12
CA ALA A 2 44.61 9.54 30.17
C ALA A 2 43.80 10.72 29.58
N ILE A 3 42.65 11.24 30.08
CA ILE A 3 41.68 11.01 31.19
C ILE A 3 40.32 11.63 30.71
N GLY A 4 39.09 11.31 31.15
CA GLY A 4 38.57 10.25 32.06
C GLY A 4 37.49 10.76 33.06
N MET A 5 36.32 10.10 33.14
CA MET A 5 35.25 10.28 34.18
C MET A 5 34.48 11.63 34.18
N PRO A 6 33.40 11.88 34.98
CA PRO A 6 32.88 11.17 36.19
C PRO A 6 31.34 10.81 36.20
N VAL A 7 30.92 9.68 36.82
CA VAL A 7 30.37 9.46 38.20
C VAL A 7 28.85 9.64 38.36
N ASN A 8 28.16 8.59 38.83
CA ASN A 8 27.40 8.66 40.09
C ASN A 8 27.12 7.27 40.68
N ALA A 9 27.07 7.19 42.02
CA ALA A 9 26.82 5.98 42.79
C ALA A 9 25.85 6.29 43.93
N ALA A 10 25.04 5.31 44.34
CA ALA A 10 24.27 5.37 45.57
C ALA A 10 24.06 3.97 46.16
N SER A 11 24.40 3.84 47.45
CA SER A 11 24.03 2.79 48.39
C SER A 11 22.63 3.11 48.99
N ASN A 12 21.97 2.36 49.89
CA ASN A 12 22.35 1.18 50.68
C ASN A 12 21.07 0.49 51.24
N ASN A 13 21.13 -0.84 51.39
CA ASN A 13 20.66 -1.66 52.54
C ASN A 13 19.18 -1.89 52.97
N ASP A 14 19.05 -3.09 53.57
CA ASP A 14 18.03 -3.67 54.48
C ASP A 14 16.65 -4.03 53.85
N GLU A 15 15.99 -5.17 54.14
CA GLU A 15 16.23 -6.21 55.17
C GLU A 15 15.55 -7.58 54.85
N ILE A 16 15.94 -8.63 55.59
CA ILE A 16 15.24 -9.91 55.88
C ILE A 16 15.31 -11.09 54.87
N THR A 17 15.76 -12.21 55.45
CA THR A 17 16.05 -13.56 54.93
C THR A 17 14.86 -14.55 54.94
N THR A 18 14.91 -15.58 54.09
CA THR A 18 15.03 -17.01 54.53
C THR A 18 15.37 -17.98 53.37
N SER A 19 16.23 -18.99 53.67
CA SER A 19 16.37 -20.35 53.08
C SER A 19 16.20 -20.60 51.55
N GLU A 20 17.01 -21.40 50.86
CA GLU A 20 18.08 -22.34 51.30
C GLU A 20 19.09 -22.63 50.15
N GLN A 21 20.15 -23.38 50.44
CA GLN A 21 21.39 -23.42 49.64
C GLN A 21 21.39 -24.49 48.53
N ALA A 22 22.03 -24.20 47.39
CA ALA A 22 23.28 -24.88 46.97
C ALA A 22 23.72 -24.52 45.53
N THR A 23 24.96 -24.04 45.35
CA THR A 23 25.79 -24.26 44.13
C THR A 23 27.21 -23.72 44.33
N SER A 24 28.23 -24.49 43.94
CA SER A 24 29.62 -24.01 43.93
C SER A 24 30.46 -24.67 42.81
N GLN A 25 30.60 -23.91 41.72
CA GLN A 25 31.76 -23.86 40.80
C GLN A 25 32.20 -25.09 39.97
N PRO A 26 33.00 -24.90 38.90
CA PRO A 26 33.19 -23.69 38.07
C PRO A 26 32.99 -23.93 36.56
N SER A 27 32.65 -22.88 35.81
CA SER A 27 32.62 -22.91 34.35
C SER A 27 33.96 -22.47 33.76
N HIS A 28 34.56 -23.33 32.92
CA HIS A 28 35.56 -22.88 31.93
C HIS A 28 34.84 -22.69 30.59
N LYS A 29 35.05 -21.54 29.94
CA LYS A 29 34.44 -21.21 28.65
C LYS A 29 35.46 -21.55 27.55
N PRO A 30 35.13 -22.35 26.52
CA PRO A 30 36.01 -22.58 25.38
C PRO A 30 35.90 -21.43 24.38
N ASP A 31 37.04 -21.05 23.78
CA ASP A 31 37.17 -19.86 22.93
C ASP A 31 36.92 -20.12 21.42
N ASP A 32 36.63 -21.36 21.01
CA ASP A 32 36.35 -21.73 19.61
C ASP A 32 34.99 -22.43 19.41
N LEU A 33 34.28 -22.01 18.37
CA LEU A 33 33.00 -22.55 17.94
C LEU A 33 33.09 -24.01 17.49
N ALA A 34 34.22 -24.43 16.93
CA ALA A 34 34.46 -25.82 16.56
C ALA A 34 34.54 -26.74 17.79
N GLU A 35 35.16 -26.26 18.87
CA GLU A 35 35.29 -27.02 20.12
C GLU A 35 33.96 -27.10 20.87
N TYR A 36 33.18 -26.00 20.91
CA TYR A 36 31.81 -26.00 21.42
C TYR A 36 30.90 -26.96 20.65
N ALA A 37 30.96 -26.96 19.31
CA ALA A 37 30.20 -27.90 18.48
C ALA A 37 30.60 -29.36 18.76
N THR A 38 31.90 -29.65 18.86
CA THR A 38 32.40 -31.00 19.14
C THR A 38 32.00 -31.48 20.53
N GLN A 39 32.08 -30.63 21.55
CA GLN A 39 31.65 -30.96 22.91
C GLN A 39 30.14 -31.24 22.96
N LYS A 40 29.33 -30.43 22.26
CA LYS A 40 27.87 -30.60 22.19
C LYS A 40 27.44 -31.83 21.41
N ILE A 41 28.16 -32.17 20.33
CA ILE A 41 27.96 -33.42 19.56
C ILE A 41 28.33 -34.65 20.40
N ASN A 42 29.39 -34.58 21.21
CA ASN A 42 29.77 -35.69 22.09
C ASN A 42 28.76 -35.88 23.24
N THR A 43 28.24 -34.80 23.85
CA THR A 43 27.14 -34.94 24.83
C THR A 43 25.86 -35.52 24.20
N LEU A 44 25.59 -35.25 22.92
CA LEU A 44 24.48 -35.84 22.17
C LEU A 44 24.75 -37.28 21.69
N LYS A 45 25.95 -37.83 21.95
CA LYS A 45 26.35 -39.19 21.54
C LYS A 45 26.33 -40.21 22.68
N ASP A 46 26.50 -39.76 23.92
CA ASP A 46 26.42 -40.61 25.12
C ASP A 46 24.98 -40.74 25.66
N GLU A 47 24.07 -39.81 25.32
CA GLU A 47 22.63 -40.07 25.49
C GLU A 47 22.11 -41.00 24.38
N SER A 48 22.15 -42.30 24.66
CA SER A 48 21.41 -43.30 23.89
C SER A 48 19.90 -43.09 24.08
N LEU A 49 19.34 -42.15 23.30
CA LEU A 49 17.89 -41.92 23.19
C LEU A 49 17.20 -43.17 22.64
N SER A 50 16.80 -44.07 23.54
CA SER A 50 15.90 -45.18 23.25
C SER A 50 14.55 -44.63 22.84
N ILE A 51 14.28 -44.63 21.52
CA ILE A 51 13.05 -44.06 20.92
C ILE A 51 11.77 -44.73 21.46
N SER A 52 11.89 -45.90 22.12
CA SER A 52 10.82 -46.59 22.84
C SER A 52 10.20 -45.81 24.01
N GLY A 53 10.89 -44.83 24.61
CA GLY A 53 10.44 -44.16 25.84
C GLY A 53 9.47 -42.99 25.67
N VAL A 54 9.32 -42.44 24.45
CA VAL A 54 8.53 -41.21 24.20
C VAL A 54 7.22 -41.50 23.46
N THR A 55 7.03 -42.72 22.94
CA THR A 55 5.84 -43.11 22.17
C THR A 55 4.69 -43.69 22.97
N GLU A 56 4.87 -44.00 24.26
CA GLU A 56 3.84 -44.70 25.07
C GLU A 56 3.01 -43.79 26.00
N GLU A 57 3.48 -42.60 26.42
CA GLU A 57 2.72 -41.73 27.33
C GLU A 57 1.63 -40.85 26.68
N ILE A 58 1.50 -40.86 25.34
CA ILE A 58 0.51 -40.03 24.62
C ILE A 58 -0.50 -40.86 23.79
N PHE A 59 -0.25 -42.16 23.56
CA PHE A 59 -1.07 -42.97 22.66
C PHE A 59 -1.37 -44.35 23.23
N ASP A 60 -2.61 -44.55 23.69
CA ASP A 60 -3.15 -45.87 23.99
C ASP A 60 -3.22 -46.71 22.68
N PRO A 61 -2.47 -47.82 22.55
CA PRO A 61 -2.48 -48.64 21.34
C PRO A 61 -3.76 -49.47 21.18
N THR A 62 -4.55 -49.63 22.25
CA THR A 62 -5.85 -50.31 22.27
C THR A 62 -7.01 -49.40 21.83
N GLU A 63 -6.86 -48.08 21.92
CA GLU A 63 -7.81 -47.10 21.35
C GLU A 63 -7.56 -46.80 19.85
N ARG A 64 -6.72 -47.57 19.16
CA ARG A 64 -6.54 -47.48 17.71
C ARG A 64 -7.74 -48.03 16.94
N SER A 65 -8.85 -47.30 16.95
CA SER A 65 -9.67 -47.23 15.74
C SER A 65 -8.82 -46.58 14.65
N ALA A 66 -8.90 -47.08 13.42
CA ALA A 66 -8.52 -46.27 12.28
C ALA A 66 -9.35 -44.97 12.33
N VAL A 67 -8.74 -43.82 12.03
CA VAL A 67 -9.50 -42.61 11.67
C VAL A 67 -10.44 -43.03 10.53
N GLU A 68 -11.74 -42.71 10.59
CA GLU A 68 -12.70 -43.22 9.60
C GLU A 68 -12.29 -42.89 8.15
N GLN A 69 -11.60 -41.76 7.93
CA GLN A 69 -11.02 -41.38 6.64
C GLN A 69 -9.84 -42.26 6.16
N ALA A 70 -9.18 -43.00 7.06
CA ALA A 70 -8.21 -44.05 6.73
C ALA A 70 -8.86 -45.45 6.69
N GLY A 71 -10.01 -45.62 7.35
CA GLY A 71 -10.71 -46.90 7.53
C GLY A 71 -11.22 -47.57 6.25
N THR A 72 -11.35 -46.84 5.15
CA THR A 72 -11.76 -47.37 3.82
C THR A 72 -10.64 -47.41 2.79
N LEU A 73 -9.53 -46.69 3.00
CA LEU A 73 -8.38 -46.67 2.08
C LEU A 73 -7.50 -47.94 2.19
N GLN A 74 -7.66 -48.70 3.27
CA GLN A 74 -7.04 -50.01 3.47
C GLN A 74 -8.05 -51.16 3.42
N GLY A 75 -9.20 -50.95 2.74
CA GLY A 75 -10.07 -52.06 2.36
C GLY A 75 -9.31 -53.05 1.46
N ASP A 76 -9.58 -54.33 1.65
CA ASP A 76 -8.94 -55.38 0.85
C ASP A 76 -9.35 -55.21 -0.62
N SER A 77 -8.41 -54.71 -1.42
CA SER A 77 -8.57 -54.54 -2.87
C SER A 77 -8.87 -55.83 -3.63
N ALA A 78 -8.83 -56.99 -2.95
CA ALA A 78 -9.01 -58.34 -3.48
C ALA A 78 -8.00 -58.69 -4.58
N LEU A 79 -6.83 -58.02 -4.55
CA LEU A 79 -5.69 -58.27 -5.44
C LEU A 79 -5.01 -59.58 -5.05
N THR A 80 -4.94 -60.52 -5.97
CA THR A 80 -4.35 -61.85 -5.74
C THR A 80 -3.32 -62.23 -6.80
N GLY A 81 -2.57 -63.31 -6.55
CA GLY A 81 -1.54 -63.82 -7.46
C GLY A 81 -0.25 -62.98 -7.52
N GLU A 82 0.62 -63.35 -8.47
CA GLU A 82 1.88 -62.64 -8.72
C GLU A 82 1.65 -61.34 -9.49
N PHE A 83 2.55 -60.37 -9.30
CA PHE A 83 2.52 -59.07 -9.97
C PHE A 83 2.51 -59.24 -11.50
N ASN A 84 1.49 -58.67 -12.16
CA ASN A 84 1.40 -58.62 -13.60
C ASN A 84 1.48 -57.17 -14.11
N GLU A 85 2.31 -56.92 -15.13
CA GLU A 85 2.48 -55.59 -15.71
C GLU A 85 1.27 -55.14 -16.52
N SER A 86 0.51 -56.09 -17.10
CA SER A 86 -0.57 -55.83 -18.05
C SER A 86 -1.96 -55.69 -17.45
N TYR A 87 -2.21 -56.20 -16.24
CA TYR A 87 -3.50 -56.13 -15.55
C TYR A 87 -3.36 -56.38 -14.04
N TYR A 88 -4.39 -56.02 -13.27
CA TYR A 88 -4.56 -56.41 -11.87
C TYR A 88 -5.39 -57.69 -11.78
N LEU A 89 -4.91 -58.73 -11.09
CA LEU A 89 -5.68 -59.96 -10.88
C LEU A 89 -6.56 -59.81 -9.63
N LEU A 90 -7.82 -60.20 -9.73
CA LEU A 90 -8.83 -60.13 -8.67
C LEU A 90 -9.49 -61.50 -8.45
N ASP A 91 -9.79 -61.83 -7.20
CA ASP A 91 -10.61 -63.01 -6.87
C ASP A 91 -12.09 -62.81 -7.23
N LYS A 92 -12.56 -61.57 -7.14
CA LYS A 92 -13.98 -61.19 -7.29
C LYS A 92 -14.11 -59.78 -7.83
N LEU A 93 -15.23 -59.49 -8.49
CA LEU A 93 -15.61 -58.15 -8.93
C LEU A 93 -17.13 -58.02 -8.83
N ASN A 94 -17.63 -56.98 -8.15
CA ASN A 94 -19.04 -56.56 -8.12
C ASN A 94 -20.06 -57.69 -7.81
N VAL A 95 -19.71 -58.65 -6.95
CA VAL A 95 -20.53 -59.85 -6.65
C VAL A 95 -21.90 -59.50 -6.03
N GLY A 96 -22.06 -58.31 -5.45
CA GLY A 96 -23.35 -57.82 -4.96
C GLY A 96 -24.32 -57.35 -6.05
N LEU A 97 -23.87 -57.20 -7.30
CA LEU A 97 -24.74 -56.87 -8.44
C LEU A 97 -25.45 -58.12 -9.00
N PRO A 98 -26.69 -58.00 -9.51
CA PRO A 98 -27.34 -59.09 -10.22
C PRO A 98 -26.58 -59.44 -11.52
N PRO A 99 -26.63 -60.70 -11.99
CA PRO A 99 -26.06 -61.04 -13.29
C PRO A 99 -26.88 -60.41 -14.42
N LEU A 100 -26.19 -59.82 -15.41
CA LEU A 100 -26.81 -59.32 -16.64
C LEU A 100 -27.02 -60.46 -17.65
N SER A 101 -28.05 -60.33 -18.50
CA SER A 101 -28.30 -61.27 -19.60
C SER A 101 -27.27 -61.17 -20.72
N GLU A 102 -26.71 -59.99 -20.92
CA GLU A 102 -25.62 -59.71 -21.86
C GLU A 102 -24.51 -58.94 -21.10
N PRO A 103 -23.24 -59.35 -21.18
CA PRO A 103 -22.16 -58.66 -20.48
C PRO A 103 -21.84 -57.31 -21.16
N PRO A 104 -21.53 -56.26 -20.39
CA PRO A 104 -21.19 -54.95 -20.94
C PRO A 104 -19.84 -54.98 -21.67
N ASN A 105 -19.70 -54.19 -22.74
CA ASN A 105 -18.43 -54.06 -23.45
C ASN A 105 -17.45 -53.19 -22.65
N LEU A 106 -16.67 -53.84 -21.78
CA LEU A 106 -15.62 -53.22 -20.97
C LEU A 106 -14.22 -53.64 -21.47
N THR A 107 -14.08 -53.95 -22.76
CA THR A 107 -12.85 -54.56 -23.29
C THR A 107 -11.71 -53.56 -23.52
N THR A 108 -12.03 -52.30 -23.81
CA THR A 108 -11.07 -51.20 -23.99
C THR A 108 -11.37 -50.06 -23.02
N PRO A 109 -10.38 -49.18 -22.71
CA PRO A 109 -10.60 -47.97 -21.92
C PRO A 109 -11.69 -47.07 -22.51
N LEU A 110 -11.69 -46.89 -23.84
CA LEU A 110 -12.69 -46.10 -24.55
C LEU A 110 -14.08 -46.73 -24.40
N ALA A 111 -14.24 -48.02 -24.73
CA ALA A 111 -15.51 -48.73 -24.63
C ALA A 111 -16.09 -48.71 -23.20
N THR A 112 -15.24 -48.73 -22.18
CA THR A 112 -15.64 -48.60 -20.76
C THR A 112 -16.25 -47.23 -20.46
N LEU A 113 -15.60 -46.14 -20.91
CA LEU A 113 -16.12 -44.79 -20.71
C LEU A 113 -17.40 -44.54 -21.54
N GLU A 114 -17.43 -45.02 -22.78
CA GLU A 114 -18.61 -44.96 -23.66
C GLU A 114 -19.79 -45.73 -23.08
N PHE A 115 -19.57 -46.94 -22.56
CA PHE A 115 -20.61 -47.73 -21.90
C PHE A 115 -21.17 -47.00 -20.68
N PHE A 116 -20.28 -46.49 -19.81
CA PHE A 116 -20.68 -45.73 -18.63
C PHE A 116 -21.52 -44.50 -19.01
N GLN A 117 -21.04 -43.67 -19.94
CA GLN A 117 -21.76 -42.48 -20.40
C GLN A 117 -23.08 -42.85 -21.10
N SER A 118 -23.11 -43.88 -21.95
CA SER A 118 -24.33 -44.29 -22.65
C SER A 118 -25.42 -44.80 -21.71
N ALA A 119 -25.04 -45.53 -20.66
CA ALA A 119 -25.96 -45.99 -19.61
C ALA A 119 -26.50 -44.80 -18.79
N VAL A 120 -25.63 -43.87 -18.39
CA VAL A 120 -25.98 -42.60 -17.73
C VAL A 120 -26.94 -41.76 -18.58
N MET A 121 -26.66 -41.55 -19.87
CA MET A 121 -27.52 -40.77 -20.78
C MET A 121 -28.92 -41.39 -20.95
N LYS A 122 -29.04 -42.72 -20.81
CA LYS A 122 -30.32 -43.45 -20.80
C LYS A 122 -30.99 -43.47 -19.40
N GLN A 123 -30.41 -42.81 -18.41
CA GLN A 123 -30.81 -42.80 -17.00
C GLN A 123 -30.73 -44.18 -16.31
N GLN A 124 -29.96 -45.11 -16.90
CA GLN A 124 -29.73 -46.47 -16.42
C GLN A 124 -28.46 -46.52 -15.54
N TYR A 125 -28.50 -45.79 -14.42
CA TYR A 125 -27.37 -45.69 -13.48
C TYR A 125 -27.05 -47.03 -12.79
N ASP A 126 -28.03 -47.92 -12.69
CA ASP A 126 -27.87 -49.32 -12.28
C ASP A 126 -27.02 -50.12 -13.27
N LEU A 127 -27.15 -49.87 -14.58
CA LEU A 127 -26.33 -50.46 -15.63
C LEU A 127 -24.94 -49.80 -15.72
N ALA A 128 -24.84 -48.49 -15.46
CA ALA A 128 -23.55 -47.78 -15.41
C ALA A 128 -22.62 -48.35 -14.31
N ALA A 129 -23.18 -48.81 -13.19
CA ALA A 129 -22.43 -49.34 -12.05
C ALA A 129 -21.53 -50.54 -12.36
N TYR A 130 -21.78 -51.29 -13.43
CA TYR A 130 -20.93 -52.43 -13.83
C TYR A 130 -19.55 -52.00 -14.32
N ALA A 131 -19.38 -50.73 -14.72
CA ALA A 131 -18.06 -50.15 -15.04
C ALA A 131 -17.28 -49.71 -13.78
N LEU A 132 -17.86 -49.76 -12.58
CA LEU A 132 -17.21 -49.37 -11.32
C LEU A 132 -16.59 -50.58 -10.64
N ASN A 133 -15.36 -50.48 -10.11
CA ASN A 133 -14.84 -51.50 -9.21
C ASN A 133 -15.30 -51.21 -7.76
N MET A 134 -16.34 -51.89 -7.29
CA MET A 134 -16.89 -51.70 -5.94
C MET A 134 -16.30 -52.65 -4.88
N ASN A 135 -15.12 -53.24 -5.10
CA ASN A 135 -14.56 -54.24 -4.18
C ASN A 135 -14.25 -53.71 -2.76
N LEU A 136 -14.03 -52.39 -2.58
CA LEU A 136 -13.86 -51.77 -1.26
C LEU A 136 -15.18 -51.59 -0.49
N ILE A 137 -16.33 -51.93 -1.09
CA ILE A 137 -17.68 -51.78 -0.52
C ILE A 137 -18.23 -53.15 -0.14
N ASP A 138 -18.86 -53.27 1.02
CA ASP A 138 -19.49 -54.49 1.49
C ASP A 138 -20.53 -55.03 0.49
N GLN A 139 -20.45 -56.33 0.17
CA GLN A 139 -21.29 -57.02 -0.81
C GLN A 139 -22.80 -56.88 -0.53
N SER A 140 -23.19 -56.78 0.75
CA SER A 140 -24.58 -56.58 1.16
C SER A 140 -25.14 -55.20 0.82
N ILE A 141 -24.27 -54.20 0.67
CA ILE A 141 -24.63 -52.79 0.43
C ILE A 141 -24.40 -52.39 -1.04
N GLN A 142 -23.47 -53.05 -1.75
CA GLN A 142 -23.11 -52.78 -3.15
C GLN A 142 -24.32 -52.50 -4.05
N ARG A 143 -25.38 -53.32 -4.01
CA ARG A 143 -26.58 -53.14 -4.84
C ARG A 143 -27.32 -51.82 -4.60
N ASN A 144 -27.36 -51.34 -3.36
CA ASN A 144 -28.08 -50.12 -2.99
C ASN A 144 -27.25 -48.88 -3.33
N HIS A 145 -25.94 -48.90 -3.07
CA HIS A 145 -25.03 -47.78 -3.36
C HIS A 145 -24.66 -47.67 -4.85
N ALA A 146 -24.67 -48.76 -5.62
CA ALA A 146 -24.29 -48.79 -7.04
C ALA A 146 -24.96 -47.70 -7.90
N LEU A 147 -26.27 -47.48 -7.71
CA LEU A 147 -27.04 -46.48 -8.44
C LEU A 147 -26.73 -45.05 -7.98
N GLU A 148 -26.37 -44.85 -6.72
CA GLU A 148 -26.01 -43.55 -6.16
C GLU A 148 -24.59 -43.15 -6.57
N LEU A 149 -23.61 -44.03 -6.37
CA LEU A 149 -22.22 -43.84 -6.80
C LEU A 149 -22.10 -43.55 -8.30
N SER A 150 -22.90 -44.21 -9.14
CA SER A 150 -22.90 -43.95 -10.58
C SER A 150 -23.44 -42.56 -10.94
N LYS A 151 -24.43 -42.04 -10.19
CA LYS A 151 -24.94 -40.66 -10.36
C LYS A 151 -23.95 -39.62 -9.86
N GLN A 152 -23.37 -39.85 -8.68
CA GLN A 152 -22.38 -38.97 -8.09
C GLN A 152 -21.12 -38.90 -8.98
N LEU A 153 -20.65 -40.03 -9.52
CA LEU A 153 -19.52 -40.05 -10.44
C LEU A 153 -19.81 -39.34 -11.77
N ASP A 154 -20.98 -39.57 -12.38
CA ASP A 154 -21.40 -38.81 -13.57
C ASP A 154 -21.38 -37.30 -13.33
N PHE A 155 -21.95 -36.83 -12.22
CA PHE A 155 -21.90 -35.43 -11.83
C PHE A 155 -20.45 -34.91 -11.70
N LEU A 156 -19.58 -35.67 -11.02
CA LEU A 156 -18.17 -35.30 -10.84
C LEU A 156 -17.38 -35.31 -12.15
N LEU A 157 -17.63 -36.27 -13.05
CA LEU A 157 -16.99 -36.31 -14.38
C LEU A 157 -17.50 -35.18 -15.27
N SER A 158 -18.78 -34.83 -15.20
CA SER A 158 -19.40 -33.75 -15.96
C SER A 158 -18.93 -32.36 -15.50
N GLU A 159 -18.97 -32.05 -14.20
CA GLU A 159 -18.60 -30.72 -13.67
C GLU A 159 -17.07 -30.47 -13.73
N LYS A 160 -16.26 -31.52 -13.95
CA LYS A 160 -14.80 -31.42 -14.13
C LYS A 160 -14.31 -31.75 -15.55
N GLU A 161 -15.24 -31.87 -16.52
CA GLU A 161 -14.95 -32.13 -17.94
C GLU A 161 -14.07 -33.38 -18.20
N LEU A 162 -14.19 -34.41 -17.35
CA LEU A 162 -13.34 -35.62 -17.36
C LEU A 162 -13.80 -36.72 -18.35
N TYR A 163 -14.77 -36.40 -19.22
CA TYR A 163 -15.22 -37.27 -20.31
C TYR A 163 -14.26 -37.15 -21.52
N VAL A 164 -13.00 -37.57 -21.33
CA VAL A 164 -11.92 -37.40 -22.32
C VAL A 164 -11.90 -38.54 -23.34
N PHE A 165 -12.83 -38.52 -24.31
CA PHE A 165 -12.91 -39.56 -25.35
C PHE A 165 -11.75 -39.54 -26.34
N ASP A 166 -11.31 -38.35 -26.77
CA ASP A 166 -10.32 -38.20 -27.85
C ASP A 166 -8.92 -38.75 -27.51
N ASP A 167 -8.55 -38.76 -26.22
CA ASP A 167 -7.24 -39.23 -25.73
C ASP A 167 -7.24 -40.70 -25.25
N LEU A 168 -8.40 -41.39 -25.26
CA LEU A 168 -8.52 -42.75 -24.76
C LEU A 168 -8.27 -43.81 -25.86
N PRO A 169 -7.34 -44.75 -25.66
CA PRO A 169 -7.04 -45.76 -26.67
C PRO A 169 -8.15 -46.82 -26.77
N ASP A 170 -8.66 -47.06 -27.98
CA ASP A 170 -9.56 -48.19 -28.27
C ASP A 170 -8.78 -49.51 -28.50
N ARG A 171 -7.88 -49.83 -27.58
CA ARG A 171 -7.13 -51.10 -27.58
C ARG A 171 -7.25 -51.80 -26.24
N PRO A 172 -7.45 -53.13 -26.18
CA PRO A 172 -7.60 -53.84 -24.91
C PRO A 172 -6.38 -53.74 -23.99
N ASP A 173 -5.18 -53.52 -24.54
CA ASP A 173 -3.92 -53.35 -23.82
C ASP A 173 -3.67 -51.91 -23.32
N GLY A 174 -4.57 -50.97 -23.61
CA GLY A 174 -4.44 -49.56 -23.20
C GLY A 174 -3.21 -48.86 -23.77
N LEU A 175 -2.61 -49.40 -24.83
CA LEU A 175 -1.38 -48.89 -25.41
C LEU A 175 -1.68 -47.67 -26.31
N ILE A 176 -0.95 -46.57 -26.07
CA ILE A 176 -0.89 -45.43 -26.98
C ILE A 176 0.36 -45.59 -27.86
N GLU A 177 0.17 -45.58 -29.18
CA GLU A 177 1.28 -45.65 -30.14
C GLU A 177 2.04 -44.32 -30.17
N PRO A 178 3.39 -44.32 -30.12
CA PRO A 178 4.14 -43.09 -30.23
C PRO A 178 3.95 -42.47 -31.63
N PRO A 179 3.91 -41.13 -31.76
CA PRO A 179 3.66 -40.47 -33.04
C PRO A 179 4.70 -40.90 -34.09
N LEU A 180 4.20 -41.22 -35.29
CA LEU A 180 4.98 -41.72 -36.42
C LEU A 180 6.08 -40.73 -36.79
N GLY A 181 7.34 -41.06 -36.46
CA GLY A 181 8.49 -40.19 -36.72
C GLY A 181 9.80 -40.65 -36.08
N ASN A 182 9.75 -41.34 -34.93
CA ASN A 182 10.96 -41.88 -34.29
C ASN A 182 11.29 -43.29 -34.82
N THR A 183 12.50 -43.47 -35.34
CA THR A 183 13.03 -44.74 -35.89
C THR A 183 13.40 -45.79 -34.83
N SER A 184 13.10 -45.52 -33.55
CA SER A 184 13.20 -46.49 -32.47
C SER A 184 11.93 -47.35 -32.41
N SER A 185 12.04 -48.64 -32.73
CA SER A 185 11.00 -49.64 -32.49
C SER A 185 10.86 -49.90 -30.98
N ILE A 186 10.23 -48.97 -30.28
CA ILE A 186 9.89 -49.10 -28.86
C ILE A 186 8.77 -50.13 -28.76
N MET A 187 9.06 -51.25 -28.11
CA MET A 187 8.05 -52.26 -27.78
C MET A 187 7.04 -51.61 -26.83
N GLY A 188 5.80 -51.49 -27.28
CA GLY A 188 4.75 -50.82 -26.51
C GLY A 188 4.46 -51.55 -25.20
N ILE A 189 4.69 -50.88 -24.07
CA ILE A 189 4.42 -51.44 -22.74
C ILE A 189 2.90 -51.36 -22.49
N PRO A 190 2.20 -52.48 -22.28
CA PRO A 190 0.77 -52.49 -22.01
C PRO A 190 0.48 -51.76 -20.70
N ARG A 191 -0.62 -50.99 -20.66
CA ARG A 191 -1.00 -50.21 -19.47
C ARG A 191 -2.06 -50.98 -18.69
N ARG A 192 -1.84 -51.17 -17.38
CA ARG A 192 -2.85 -51.69 -16.44
C ARG A 192 -3.69 -50.60 -15.75
N SER A 193 -3.32 -49.33 -15.91
CA SER A 193 -4.07 -48.19 -15.40
C SER A 193 -3.88 -46.96 -16.30
N ILE A 194 -4.96 -46.20 -16.50
CA ILE A 194 -4.99 -44.95 -17.25
C ILE A 194 -5.63 -43.89 -16.36
N GLN A 195 -5.05 -42.69 -16.34
CA GLN A 195 -5.59 -41.56 -15.60
C GLN A 195 -6.48 -40.73 -16.51
N LEU A 196 -7.69 -40.40 -16.07
CA LEU A 196 -8.61 -39.49 -16.78
C LEU A 196 -8.35 -38.03 -16.40
N GLY A 197 -7.97 -37.77 -15.14
CA GLY A 197 -7.64 -36.42 -14.67
C GLY A 197 -7.51 -36.36 -13.16
N TYR A 198 -7.77 -35.17 -12.59
CA TYR A 198 -7.76 -34.92 -11.15
C TYR A 198 -9.01 -34.14 -10.74
N ILE A 199 -9.48 -34.40 -9.53
CA ILE A 199 -10.47 -33.57 -8.83
C ILE A 199 -9.79 -33.05 -7.56
N ASP A 200 -9.80 -31.73 -7.33
CA ASP A 200 -9.25 -31.14 -6.11
C ASP A 200 -10.17 -31.49 -4.91
N TYR A 201 -9.60 -32.00 -3.81
CA TYR A 201 -10.29 -32.28 -2.55
C TYR A 201 -9.51 -31.66 -1.40
N ARG A 202 -10.11 -30.70 -0.70
CA ARG A 202 -9.43 -29.85 0.30
C ARG A 202 -8.11 -29.29 -0.29
N GLU A 203 -6.95 -29.66 0.26
CA GLU A 203 -5.62 -29.22 -0.19
C GLU A 203 -4.91 -30.22 -1.14
N ARG A 204 -5.60 -31.27 -1.62
CA ARG A 204 -4.99 -32.37 -2.38
C ARG A 204 -5.71 -32.66 -3.69
N ARG A 205 -4.95 -32.94 -4.74
CA ARG A 205 -5.47 -33.51 -6.00
C ARG A 205 -5.73 -35.01 -5.88
N VAL A 206 -6.98 -35.41 -6.08
CA VAL A 206 -7.42 -36.81 -6.12
C VAL A 206 -7.50 -37.27 -7.58
N PRO A 207 -6.65 -38.21 -8.03
CA PRO A 207 -6.67 -38.70 -9.40
C PRO A 207 -7.84 -39.64 -9.66
N ILE A 208 -8.43 -39.53 -10.86
CA ILE A 208 -9.48 -40.43 -11.36
C ILE A 208 -8.83 -41.42 -12.33
N TYR A 209 -8.96 -42.73 -12.07
CA TYR A 209 -8.30 -43.78 -12.84
C TYR A 209 -9.30 -44.81 -13.40
N LEU A 210 -9.07 -45.22 -14.65
CA LEU A 210 -9.49 -46.51 -15.17
C LEU A 210 -8.38 -47.55 -14.92
N GLN A 211 -8.75 -48.76 -14.53
CA GLN A 211 -7.86 -49.88 -14.27
C GLN A 211 -8.28 -51.10 -15.07
N ARG A 212 -7.29 -51.85 -15.56
CA ARG A 212 -7.48 -53.12 -16.24
C ARG A 212 -7.41 -54.25 -15.23
N VAL A 213 -8.51 -54.96 -15.04
CA VAL A 213 -8.67 -56.01 -14.03
C VAL A 213 -9.00 -57.35 -14.68
N ARG A 214 -8.55 -58.45 -14.10
CA ARG A 214 -8.85 -59.82 -14.53
C ARG A 214 -9.43 -60.61 -13.36
N VAL A 215 -10.58 -61.26 -13.55
CA VAL A 215 -11.23 -62.06 -12.50
C VAL A 215 -11.07 -63.54 -12.84
N GLY A 216 -10.26 -64.27 -12.06
CA GLY A 216 -9.90 -65.66 -12.36
C GLY A 216 -9.40 -65.85 -13.80
N ASP A 217 -9.96 -66.85 -14.50
CA ASP A 217 -9.58 -67.17 -15.88
C ASP A 217 -10.20 -66.26 -16.95
N ALA A 218 -11.15 -65.38 -16.60
CA ALA A 218 -11.85 -64.52 -17.57
C ALA A 218 -10.89 -63.58 -18.34
N ALA A 219 -11.35 -63.02 -19.46
CA ALA A 219 -10.61 -61.99 -20.17
C ALA A 219 -10.50 -60.70 -19.31
N PRO A 220 -9.35 -59.99 -19.35
CA PRO A 220 -9.20 -58.74 -18.61
C PRO A 220 -10.08 -57.63 -19.19
N ILE A 221 -10.75 -56.88 -18.32
CA ILE A 221 -11.66 -55.78 -18.64
C ILE A 221 -11.21 -54.49 -17.95
N TRP A 222 -11.71 -53.34 -18.41
CA TRP A 222 -11.44 -52.02 -17.87
C TRP A 222 -12.61 -51.52 -17.01
N VAL A 223 -12.28 -50.95 -15.85
CA VAL A 223 -13.26 -50.43 -14.87
C VAL A 223 -12.68 -49.20 -14.16
N PHE A 224 -13.52 -48.31 -13.63
CA PHE A 224 -13.07 -47.27 -12.70
C PHE A 224 -12.43 -47.91 -11.47
N SER A 225 -11.26 -47.40 -11.07
CA SER A 225 -10.46 -47.99 -10.00
C SER A 225 -11.23 -48.02 -8.68
N ALA A 226 -10.97 -49.03 -7.84
CA ALA A 226 -11.65 -49.13 -6.56
C ALA A 226 -11.35 -47.93 -5.65
N GLN A 227 -10.16 -47.35 -5.75
CA GLN A 227 -9.79 -46.10 -5.09
C GLN A 227 -10.56 -44.89 -5.62
N THR A 228 -10.82 -44.81 -6.93
CA THR A 228 -11.70 -43.78 -7.49
C THR A 228 -13.11 -43.95 -6.92
N VAL A 229 -13.65 -45.18 -6.93
CA VAL A 229 -15.01 -45.48 -6.45
C VAL A 229 -15.18 -45.17 -4.96
N GLY A 230 -14.23 -45.59 -4.11
CA GLY A 230 -14.27 -45.30 -2.67
C GLY A 230 -14.05 -43.83 -2.29
N ASN A 231 -13.67 -42.97 -3.24
CA ASN A 231 -13.57 -41.53 -3.05
C ASN A 231 -14.79 -40.76 -3.60
N ILE A 232 -15.74 -41.40 -4.32
CA ILE A 232 -16.86 -40.69 -4.94
C ILE A 232 -17.69 -39.92 -3.91
N ASP A 233 -18.10 -40.56 -2.81
CA ASP A 233 -18.92 -39.91 -1.77
C ASP A 233 -18.21 -38.66 -1.19
N ASN A 234 -16.94 -38.79 -0.80
CA ASN A 234 -16.13 -37.69 -0.29
C ASN A 234 -15.99 -36.53 -1.30
N LEU A 235 -15.75 -36.84 -2.56
CA LEU A 235 -15.63 -35.84 -3.63
C LEU A 235 -16.98 -35.17 -3.90
N TYR A 236 -18.06 -35.94 -3.90
CA TYR A 236 -19.41 -35.45 -4.12
C TYR A 236 -19.86 -34.53 -2.97
N GLU A 237 -19.58 -34.85 -1.72
CA GLU A 237 -19.86 -33.96 -0.58
C GLU A 237 -19.26 -32.55 -0.74
N GLN A 238 -18.06 -32.43 -1.33
CA GLN A 238 -17.43 -31.12 -1.57
C GLN A 238 -18.10 -30.34 -2.72
N TYR A 239 -18.64 -31.01 -3.73
CA TYR A 239 -19.12 -30.39 -4.98
C TYR A 239 -20.64 -30.44 -5.20
N HIS A 240 -21.41 -31.07 -4.30
CA HIS A 240 -22.84 -31.24 -4.49
C HIS A 240 -23.59 -29.90 -4.56
N PRO A 241 -24.60 -29.76 -5.44
CA PRO A 241 -25.45 -28.58 -5.48
C PRO A 241 -26.35 -28.52 -4.23
N ALA A 242 -26.53 -27.32 -3.68
CA ALA A 242 -27.35 -27.09 -2.50
C ALA A 242 -28.79 -27.61 -2.69
N GLU A 243 -29.37 -28.23 -1.67
CA GLU A 243 -30.67 -28.93 -1.79
C GLU A 243 -31.81 -28.05 -2.35
N PHE A 244 -31.76 -26.75 -2.06
CA PHE A 244 -32.72 -25.76 -2.56
C PHE A 244 -32.70 -25.61 -4.08
N GLU A 245 -31.55 -25.81 -4.75
CA GLU A 245 -31.47 -25.72 -6.21
C GLU A 245 -32.42 -26.69 -6.90
N ARG A 246 -32.72 -27.85 -6.29
CA ARG A 246 -33.66 -28.84 -6.85
C ARG A 246 -35.03 -28.24 -7.14
N TYR A 247 -35.47 -27.24 -6.37
CA TYR A 247 -36.77 -26.57 -6.50
C TYR A 247 -36.75 -25.33 -7.42
N LEU A 248 -35.58 -24.86 -7.87
CA LEU A 248 -35.49 -23.68 -8.74
C LEU A 248 -35.94 -23.99 -10.18
N PRO A 249 -36.76 -23.11 -10.80
CA PRO A 249 -37.09 -23.18 -12.23
C PRO A 249 -35.83 -23.18 -13.11
N ALA A 250 -35.88 -23.89 -14.24
CA ALA A 250 -34.72 -24.06 -15.13
C ALA A 250 -34.07 -22.74 -15.60
N TRP A 251 -34.85 -21.67 -15.76
CA TRP A 251 -34.34 -20.36 -16.19
C TRP A 251 -33.47 -19.66 -15.12
N LEU A 252 -33.67 -19.96 -13.83
CA LEU A 252 -32.83 -19.46 -12.72
C LEU A 252 -31.48 -20.19 -12.60
N LYS A 253 -31.37 -21.38 -13.22
CA LYS A 253 -30.17 -22.23 -13.24
C LYS A 253 -29.26 -21.97 -14.44
N LEU A 254 -29.64 -21.08 -15.35
CA LEU A 254 -28.81 -20.72 -16.49
C LEU A 254 -27.50 -20.10 -15.98
N LYS A 255 -26.37 -20.78 -16.19
CA LYS A 255 -25.03 -20.27 -15.90
C LYS A 255 -24.66 -19.21 -16.96
N ILE A 256 -24.40 -17.98 -16.54
CA ILE A 256 -23.90 -16.87 -17.37
C ILE A 256 -22.53 -16.48 -16.80
N PHE A 257 -21.47 -16.51 -17.62
CA PHE A 257 -20.08 -16.39 -17.14
C PHE A 257 -19.77 -17.35 -15.96
N SER A 258 -20.20 -18.61 -16.10
CA SER A 258 -20.04 -19.68 -15.09
C SER A 258 -20.77 -19.49 -13.75
N ILE A 259 -21.61 -18.45 -13.62
CA ILE A 259 -22.39 -18.12 -12.42
C ILE A 259 -23.88 -18.33 -12.70
N ALA A 260 -24.63 -18.97 -11.80
CA ALA A 260 -26.06 -19.15 -11.97
C ALA A 260 -26.84 -17.84 -11.74
N LEU A 261 -27.87 -17.59 -12.57
CA LEU A 261 -28.67 -16.37 -12.50
C LEU A 261 -29.29 -16.12 -11.12
N TRP A 262 -29.62 -17.18 -10.37
CA TRP A 262 -30.17 -17.08 -9.02
C TRP A 262 -29.17 -16.51 -8.01
N GLU A 263 -27.87 -16.75 -8.17
CA GLU A 263 -26.83 -16.32 -7.23
C GLU A 263 -26.64 -14.79 -7.29
N PHE A 264 -26.63 -14.22 -8.50
CA PHE A 264 -26.69 -12.77 -8.71
C PHE A 264 -27.93 -12.16 -8.07
N LEU A 265 -29.08 -12.80 -8.24
CA LEU A 265 -30.35 -12.32 -7.70
C LEU A 265 -30.40 -12.42 -6.16
N ALA A 266 -29.79 -13.45 -5.57
CA ALA A 266 -29.61 -13.59 -4.13
C ALA A 266 -28.69 -12.51 -3.55
N LEU A 267 -27.53 -12.24 -4.18
CA LEU A 267 -26.63 -11.15 -3.78
C LEU A 267 -27.30 -9.77 -3.90
N ALA A 268 -28.05 -9.53 -4.98
CA ALA A 268 -28.80 -8.29 -5.16
C ALA A 268 -29.90 -8.12 -4.11
N LEU A 269 -30.68 -9.17 -3.81
CA LEU A 269 -31.69 -9.15 -2.75
C LEU A 269 -31.05 -8.94 -1.37
N PHE A 270 -29.92 -9.58 -1.07
CA PHE A 270 -29.20 -9.39 0.19
C PHE A 270 -28.64 -7.97 0.33
N PHE A 271 -28.10 -7.39 -0.75
CA PHE A 271 -27.68 -5.98 -0.78
C PHE A 271 -28.87 -5.03 -0.55
N LEU A 272 -30.01 -5.25 -1.21
CA LEU A 272 -31.22 -4.45 -1.01
C LEU A 272 -31.78 -4.60 0.41
N PHE A 273 -31.73 -5.80 0.98
CA PHE A 273 -32.14 -6.07 2.36
C PHE A 273 -31.24 -5.35 3.37
N THR A 274 -29.91 -5.48 3.25
CA THR A 274 -28.95 -4.78 4.12
C THR A 274 -29.06 -3.27 3.99
N MET A 275 -29.28 -2.75 2.79
CA MET A 275 -29.53 -1.32 2.55
C MET A 275 -30.85 -0.85 3.18
N GLY A 276 -31.92 -1.64 3.08
CA GLY A 276 -33.22 -1.37 3.70
C GLY A 276 -33.17 -1.39 5.23
N VAL A 277 -32.49 -2.37 5.82
CA VAL A 277 -32.22 -2.46 7.27
C VAL A 277 -31.39 -1.26 7.73
N GLY A 278 -30.32 -0.92 7.00
CA GLY A 278 -29.51 0.27 7.29
C GLY A 278 -30.33 1.56 7.25
N TRP A 279 -31.19 1.72 6.24
CA TRP A 279 -32.07 2.89 6.13
C TRP A 279 -33.09 2.96 7.28
N LEU A 280 -33.70 1.83 7.67
CA LEU A 280 -34.60 1.77 8.83
C LEU A 280 -33.89 2.13 10.14
N LEU A 281 -32.70 1.56 10.39
CA LEU A 281 -31.88 1.88 11.55
C LEU A 281 -31.53 3.38 11.60
N SER A 282 -31.20 3.97 10.45
CA SER A 282 -30.86 5.38 10.35
C SER A 282 -32.04 6.33 10.66
N LYS A 283 -33.24 6.01 10.16
CA LYS A 283 -34.48 6.75 10.47
C LYS A 283 -34.91 6.54 11.92
N GLY A 284 -34.62 5.37 12.49
CA GLY A 284 -34.75 5.12 13.93
C GLY A 284 -33.82 6.02 14.76
N ALA A 285 -32.54 6.09 14.41
CA ALA A 285 -31.54 6.91 15.11
C ALA A 285 -31.88 8.40 15.04
N GLU A 286 -32.25 8.93 13.86
CA GLU A 286 -32.71 10.31 13.69
C GLU A 286 -33.86 10.66 14.63
N LYS A 287 -34.89 9.78 14.68
CA LYS A 287 -36.09 9.95 15.52
C LYS A 287 -35.82 9.81 17.03
N ILE A 288 -34.76 9.10 17.42
CA ILE A 288 -34.32 9.01 18.83
C ILE A 288 -33.55 10.29 19.21
N ILE A 289 -32.63 10.74 18.35
CA ILE A 289 -31.83 11.94 18.56
C ILE A 289 -32.73 13.18 18.65
N SER A 290 -33.71 13.31 17.75
CA SER A 290 -34.70 14.41 17.78
C SER A 290 -35.72 14.33 18.94
N ARG A 291 -35.68 13.29 19.78
CA ARG A 291 -36.51 13.17 21.00
C ARG A 291 -35.74 13.46 22.29
N TYR A 292 -34.41 13.43 22.24
CA TYR A 292 -33.54 13.54 23.42
C TYR A 292 -32.78 14.87 23.49
N ILE A 293 -32.83 15.68 22.43
CA ILE A 293 -32.23 17.01 22.37
C ILE A 293 -33.36 18.04 22.51
N ASP A 294 -33.46 18.68 23.68
CA ASP A 294 -34.38 19.80 23.92
C ASP A 294 -33.96 21.05 23.15
N ASP A 295 -34.85 21.56 22.30
CA ASP A 295 -34.58 22.70 21.41
C ASP A 295 -34.15 23.98 22.15
N GLU A 296 -34.79 24.33 23.28
CA GLU A 296 -34.57 25.62 23.96
C GLU A 296 -33.13 25.84 24.45
N LYS A 297 -32.46 24.79 24.95
CA LYS A 297 -31.11 24.91 25.51
C LYS A 297 -30.01 24.76 24.45
N TYR A 298 -30.38 24.28 23.26
CA TYR A 298 -29.47 23.99 22.16
C TYR A 298 -29.22 25.21 21.24
N ILE A 299 -30.25 26.07 21.10
CA ILE A 299 -30.24 27.29 20.27
C ILE A 299 -29.07 28.22 20.60
N ASN A 300 -28.71 28.37 21.88
CA ASN A 300 -27.69 29.33 22.34
C ASN A 300 -26.23 28.82 22.31
N TYR A 301 -25.97 27.60 21.82
CA TYR A 301 -24.61 27.01 21.82
C TYR A 301 -24.20 26.39 20.48
N VAL A 302 -25.13 26.31 19.52
CA VAL A 302 -24.95 25.67 18.22
C VAL A 302 -25.70 26.52 17.18
N GLY A 303 -25.00 27.47 16.54
CA GLY A 303 -25.53 28.43 15.55
C GLY A 303 -26.07 27.85 14.22
N SER A 304 -26.83 26.75 14.26
CA SER A 304 -27.72 26.28 13.21
C SER A 304 -28.67 25.23 13.80
N SER A 305 -29.98 25.42 13.59
CA SER A 305 -31.08 24.71 14.29
C SER A 305 -31.20 23.19 14.07
N ASN A 306 -30.26 22.55 13.38
CA ASN A 306 -30.35 21.14 13.01
C ASN A 306 -29.04 20.34 13.13
N GLY A 307 -27.97 20.88 13.71
CA GLY A 307 -26.59 20.37 13.56
C GLY A 307 -26.37 18.84 13.68
N VAL A 308 -26.99 18.17 14.65
CA VAL A 308 -26.82 16.70 14.85
C VAL A 308 -27.83 15.87 14.03
N ALA A 309 -29.07 16.33 13.85
CA ALA A 309 -30.04 15.65 12.99
C ALA A 309 -29.65 15.75 11.49
N ASP A 310 -29.09 16.88 11.09
CA ASP A 310 -28.54 17.14 9.76
C ASP A 310 -27.25 16.34 9.51
N LEU A 311 -26.37 16.21 10.51
CA LEU A 311 -25.25 15.26 10.49
C LEU A 311 -25.74 13.84 10.19
N VAL A 312 -26.72 13.36 10.95
CA VAL A 312 -27.26 12.01 10.81
C VAL A 312 -27.84 11.84 9.41
N ASN A 313 -28.76 12.71 8.95
CA ASN A 313 -29.30 12.61 7.59
C ASN A 313 -28.23 12.66 6.48
N LYS A 314 -27.18 13.49 6.62
CA LYS A 314 -26.11 13.63 5.61
C LYS A 314 -25.10 12.48 5.61
N LEU A 315 -24.89 11.80 6.74
CA LEU A 315 -24.02 10.61 6.85
C LEU A 315 -24.76 9.30 6.62
N THR A 316 -26.06 9.24 6.92
CA THR A 316 -26.93 8.07 6.77
C THR A 316 -26.71 7.34 5.45
N VAL A 317 -26.90 8.01 4.32
CA VAL A 317 -26.88 7.32 3.01
C VAL A 317 -25.49 6.75 2.69
N PRO A 318 -24.37 7.50 2.75
CA PRO A 318 -23.05 6.89 2.60
C PRO A 318 -22.76 5.74 3.57
N LEU A 319 -23.22 5.86 4.83
CA LEU A 319 -22.99 4.85 5.86
C LEU A 319 -23.75 3.56 5.57
N THR A 320 -25.01 3.63 5.14
CA THR A 320 -25.78 2.43 4.78
C THR A 320 -25.20 1.73 3.56
N PHE A 321 -24.74 2.47 2.54
CA PHE A 321 -24.00 1.89 1.42
C PHE A 321 -22.70 1.21 1.88
N THR A 322 -21.91 1.86 2.75
CA THR A 322 -20.64 1.31 3.27
C THR A 322 -20.87 0.01 4.05
N ILE A 323 -21.86 -0.01 4.94
CA ILE A 323 -22.23 -1.22 5.71
C ILE A 323 -22.75 -2.32 4.79
N SER A 324 -23.60 -2.00 3.81
CA SER A 324 -24.17 -2.99 2.87
C SER A 324 -23.08 -3.63 2.00
N PHE A 325 -22.18 -2.82 1.42
CA PHE A 325 -21.04 -3.35 0.68
C PHE A 325 -20.08 -4.15 1.56
N SER A 326 -19.86 -3.75 2.82
CA SER A 326 -19.00 -4.49 3.76
C SER A 326 -19.59 -5.86 4.13
N LEU A 327 -20.91 -5.92 4.40
CA LEU A 327 -21.62 -7.17 4.66
C LEU A 327 -21.62 -8.10 3.44
N VAL A 328 -21.89 -7.58 2.24
CA VAL A 328 -21.82 -8.35 0.99
C VAL A 328 -20.40 -8.85 0.72
N PHE A 329 -19.37 -8.01 0.93
CA PHE A 329 -17.97 -8.41 0.77
C PHE A 329 -17.56 -9.51 1.75
N THR A 330 -18.02 -9.41 3.01
CA THR A 330 -17.77 -10.42 4.05
C THR A 330 -18.46 -11.74 3.73
N LEU A 331 -19.73 -11.69 3.28
CA LEU A 331 -20.49 -12.86 2.84
C LEU A 331 -19.73 -13.62 1.73
N VAL A 332 -19.27 -12.86 0.74
CA VAL A 332 -18.56 -13.35 -0.45
C VAL A 332 -17.14 -13.84 -0.16
N SER A 333 -16.48 -13.35 0.89
CA SER A 333 -15.08 -13.69 1.19
C SER A 333 -14.90 -14.92 2.10
N GLY A 334 -15.89 -15.81 2.19
CA GLY A 334 -15.82 -17.06 2.97
C GLY A 334 -16.93 -17.25 4.01
N GLY A 335 -18.02 -16.48 3.95
CA GLY A 335 -19.16 -16.66 4.87
C GLY A 335 -20.01 -17.91 4.60
N PHE A 336 -20.01 -18.42 3.37
CA PHE A 336 -20.77 -19.60 2.94
C PHE A 336 -19.99 -20.41 1.89
N PRO A 337 -19.80 -21.74 2.07
CA PRO A 337 -19.07 -22.59 1.11
C PRO A 337 -19.70 -22.67 -0.29
N TYR A 338 -21.00 -22.38 -0.40
CA TYR A 338 -21.78 -22.56 -1.63
C TYR A 338 -21.69 -21.41 -2.63
N LEU A 339 -20.77 -20.46 -2.45
CA LEU A 339 -20.65 -19.25 -3.31
C LEU A 339 -19.27 -19.06 -3.96
N ASP A 340 -18.33 -20.01 -3.83
CA ASP A 340 -16.93 -19.83 -4.27
C ASP A 340 -16.78 -19.43 -5.76
N ALA A 341 -17.62 -19.99 -6.65
CA ALA A 341 -17.62 -19.64 -8.08
C ALA A 341 -18.01 -18.16 -8.29
N VAL A 342 -19.10 -17.72 -7.67
CA VAL A 342 -19.60 -16.32 -7.68
C VAL A 342 -18.60 -15.39 -7.04
N ALA A 343 -17.99 -15.84 -5.95
CA ALA A 343 -17.11 -15.05 -5.12
C ALA A 343 -15.85 -14.62 -5.86
N SER A 344 -15.23 -15.54 -6.61
CA SER A 344 -14.04 -15.25 -7.43
C SER A 344 -14.26 -14.06 -8.38
N SER A 345 -15.44 -13.97 -9.00
CA SER A 345 -15.71 -13.06 -10.11
C SER A 345 -16.41 -11.76 -9.71
N THR A 346 -17.30 -11.80 -8.71
CA THR A 346 -18.05 -10.60 -8.27
C THR A 346 -17.31 -9.77 -7.21
N ARG A 347 -16.38 -10.38 -6.45
CA ARG A 347 -15.65 -9.75 -5.35
C ARG A 347 -14.91 -8.46 -5.73
N PRO A 348 -14.17 -8.35 -6.86
CA PRO A 348 -13.49 -7.10 -7.22
C PRO A 348 -14.46 -5.93 -7.47
N LEU A 349 -15.66 -6.22 -7.99
CA LEU A 349 -16.69 -5.21 -8.24
C LEU A 349 -17.36 -4.75 -6.93
N ILE A 350 -17.61 -5.67 -6.01
CA ILE A 350 -18.09 -5.38 -4.65
C ILE A 350 -17.04 -4.55 -3.89
N TRP A 351 -15.75 -4.88 -4.03
CA TRP A 351 -14.64 -4.14 -3.43
C TRP A 351 -14.58 -2.68 -3.92
N ILE A 352 -14.69 -2.43 -5.23
CA ILE A 352 -14.80 -1.07 -5.78
C ILE A 352 -15.98 -0.32 -5.14
N GLY A 353 -17.14 -0.97 -4.99
CA GLY A 353 -18.31 -0.40 -4.31
C GLY A 353 -18.05 -0.04 -2.85
N LEU A 354 -17.35 -0.90 -2.11
CA LEU A 354 -16.96 -0.66 -0.71
C LEU A 354 -15.98 0.51 -0.60
N VAL A 355 -14.96 0.56 -1.45
CA VAL A 355 -13.96 1.65 -1.47
C VAL A 355 -14.61 2.98 -1.84
N PHE A 356 -15.50 3.00 -2.84
CA PHE A 356 -16.21 4.21 -3.25
C PHE A 356 -17.19 4.72 -2.18
N SER A 357 -17.96 3.83 -1.55
CA SER A 357 -18.87 4.20 -0.45
C SER A 357 -18.12 4.71 0.78
N THR A 358 -16.98 4.09 1.13
CA THR A 358 -16.08 4.54 2.19
C THR A 358 -15.50 5.93 1.90
N LEU A 359 -15.05 6.17 0.66
CA LEU A 359 -14.58 7.50 0.22
C LEU A 359 -15.69 8.55 0.35
N TRP A 360 -16.91 8.22 -0.10
CA TRP A 360 -18.06 9.12 -0.02
C TRP A 360 -18.45 9.46 1.42
N LEU A 361 -18.43 8.46 2.32
CA LEU A 361 -18.61 8.63 3.75
C LEU A 361 -17.56 9.57 4.33
N GLY A 362 -16.27 9.31 4.07
CA GLY A 362 -15.16 10.15 4.55
C GLY A 362 -15.29 11.60 4.07
N ILE A 363 -15.61 11.83 2.79
CA ILE A 363 -15.82 13.17 2.24
C ILE A 363 -16.98 13.89 2.95
N ARG A 364 -18.06 13.18 3.29
CA ARG A 364 -19.19 13.76 4.05
C ARG A 364 -18.80 14.11 5.49
N VAL A 365 -18.03 13.24 6.16
CA VAL A 365 -17.49 13.48 7.51
C VAL A 365 -16.59 14.73 7.54
N ILE A 366 -15.64 14.84 6.60
CA ILE A 366 -14.75 16.01 6.50
C ILE A 366 -15.55 17.28 6.22
N ASN A 367 -16.53 17.24 5.31
CA ASN A 367 -17.37 18.39 5.02
C ASN A 367 -18.17 18.84 6.25
N PHE A 368 -18.69 17.90 7.04
CA PHE A 368 -19.36 18.23 8.30
C PHE A 368 -18.42 18.92 9.28
N PHE A 369 -17.25 18.32 9.59
CA PHE A 369 -16.31 18.91 10.54
C PHE A 369 -15.77 20.26 10.07
N ALA A 370 -15.49 20.42 8.77
CA ALA A 370 -15.02 21.67 8.19
C ALA A 370 -16.05 22.79 8.29
N ASN A 371 -17.34 22.48 8.04
CA ASN A 371 -18.42 23.46 8.19
C ASN A 371 -18.66 23.78 9.68
N ARG A 372 -18.77 22.76 10.54
CA ARG A 372 -18.96 22.90 11.99
C ARG A 372 -17.86 23.76 12.65
N TYR A 373 -16.61 23.58 12.23
CA TYR A 373 -15.48 24.39 12.71
C TYR A 373 -15.56 25.85 12.24
N GLN A 374 -16.10 26.12 11.05
CA GLN A 374 -16.34 27.48 10.58
C GLN A 374 -17.47 28.15 11.38
N ASP A 375 -18.59 27.44 11.58
CA ASP A 375 -19.77 27.99 12.26
C ASP A 375 -19.50 28.34 13.73
N MET A 376 -18.77 27.49 14.47
CA MET A 376 -18.45 27.71 15.89
C MET A 376 -17.62 28.97 16.21
N GLN A 377 -17.00 29.61 15.22
CA GLN A 377 -16.10 30.75 15.45
C GLN A 377 -16.56 32.07 14.80
N ILE A 378 -17.77 32.12 14.27
CA ILE A 378 -18.34 33.33 13.64
C ILE A 378 -19.10 34.21 14.64
N GLU A 379 -19.51 33.67 15.80
CA GLU A 379 -20.59 34.24 16.61
C GLU A 379 -20.16 35.15 17.78
N ASN A 380 -18.89 35.57 17.89
CA ASN A 380 -18.40 36.30 19.08
C ASN A 380 -17.21 37.27 18.89
N LEU A 381 -17.03 37.91 17.72
CA LEU A 381 -15.92 38.86 17.51
C LEU A 381 -16.35 40.12 16.74
N GLY A 382 -16.00 41.29 17.30
CA GLY A 382 -16.21 42.61 16.71
C GLY A 382 -15.25 42.97 15.58
N GLU A 383 -15.40 44.20 15.06
CA GLU A 383 -14.89 44.62 13.74
C GLU A 383 -13.35 44.57 13.57
N GLU A 384 -12.55 44.58 14.64
CA GLU A 384 -11.09 44.47 14.55
C GLU A 384 -10.56 43.11 14.05
N HIS A 385 -11.40 42.07 13.90
CA HIS A 385 -10.95 40.69 13.65
C HIS A 385 -11.28 40.12 12.26
N PHE A 386 -11.83 40.92 11.33
CA PHE A 386 -12.23 40.46 9.98
C PHE A 386 -11.14 39.70 9.21
N ASP A 387 -9.88 40.16 9.24
CA ASP A 387 -8.78 39.51 8.51
C ASP A 387 -8.43 38.12 9.06
N LYS A 388 -8.50 37.94 10.38
CA LYS A 388 -8.27 36.63 11.03
C LYS A 388 -9.34 35.62 10.63
N VAL A 389 -10.61 36.06 10.54
CA VAL A 389 -11.73 35.21 10.08
C VAL A 389 -11.55 34.82 8.62
N ARG A 390 -11.21 35.77 7.74
CA ARG A 390 -11.01 35.50 6.30
C ARG A 390 -9.84 34.55 6.07
N ARG A 391 -8.70 34.76 6.74
CA ARG A 391 -7.52 33.88 6.67
C ARG A 391 -7.83 32.46 7.18
N ARG A 392 -8.58 32.31 8.28
CA ARG A 392 -9.02 30.99 8.80
C ARG A 392 -9.94 30.25 7.83
N ARG A 393 -10.96 30.91 7.26
CA ARG A 393 -11.84 30.29 6.24
C ARG A 393 -11.06 29.77 5.04
N THR A 394 -10.07 30.52 4.56
CA THR A 394 -9.16 30.10 3.49
C THR A 394 -8.37 28.85 3.89
N TYR A 395 -7.74 28.82 5.07
CA TYR A 395 -7.01 27.64 5.54
C TYR A 395 -7.89 26.40 5.68
N VAL A 396 -9.09 26.50 6.27
CA VAL A 396 -10.02 25.36 6.41
C VAL A 396 -10.46 24.85 5.03
N SER A 397 -10.73 25.75 4.08
CA SER A 397 -11.11 25.37 2.72
C SER A 397 -9.98 24.67 1.96
N ILE A 398 -8.74 25.15 2.10
CA ILE A 398 -7.54 24.52 1.52
C ILE A 398 -7.29 23.15 2.17
N PHE A 399 -7.27 23.08 3.50
CA PHE A 399 -7.02 21.84 4.24
C PHE A 399 -8.05 20.75 3.87
N ARG A 400 -9.34 21.12 3.81
CA ARG A 400 -10.40 20.24 3.32
C ARG A 400 -10.12 19.72 1.90
N ARG A 401 -9.72 20.58 0.96
CA ARG A 401 -9.39 20.17 -0.42
C ARG A 401 -8.19 19.22 -0.47
N VAL A 402 -7.13 19.52 0.28
CA VAL A 402 -5.93 18.67 0.36
C VAL A 402 -6.26 17.31 0.97
N PHE A 403 -7.00 17.27 2.08
CA PHE A 403 -7.35 16.01 2.73
C PHE A 403 -8.28 15.16 1.87
N ILE A 404 -9.27 15.77 1.20
CA ILE A 404 -10.11 15.06 0.22
C ILE A 404 -9.27 14.52 -0.95
N PHE A 405 -8.33 15.30 -1.48
CA PHE A 405 -7.43 14.85 -2.55
C PHE A 405 -6.56 13.66 -2.12
N VAL A 406 -5.98 13.71 -0.92
CA VAL A 406 -5.21 12.58 -0.34
C VAL A 406 -6.08 11.34 -0.15
N MET A 407 -7.32 11.48 0.35
CA MET A 407 -8.23 10.34 0.44
C MET A 407 -8.62 9.78 -0.93
N VAL A 408 -8.85 10.62 -1.95
CA VAL A 408 -9.14 10.15 -3.31
C VAL A 408 -7.97 9.32 -3.84
N LEU A 409 -6.72 9.78 -3.68
CA LEU A 409 -5.53 8.99 -4.05
C LEU A 409 -5.42 7.69 -3.26
N GLY A 410 -5.66 7.72 -1.95
CA GLY A 410 -5.68 6.52 -1.09
C GLY A 410 -6.77 5.52 -1.49
N SER A 411 -7.97 5.98 -1.82
CA SER A 411 -9.06 5.13 -2.31
C SER A 411 -8.77 4.58 -3.70
N ILE A 412 -8.13 5.33 -4.60
CA ILE A 412 -7.67 4.77 -5.88
C ILE A 412 -6.65 3.65 -5.63
N TRP A 413 -5.67 3.88 -4.74
CA TRP A 413 -4.67 2.87 -4.37
C TRP A 413 -5.29 1.59 -3.79
N ILE A 414 -6.17 1.73 -2.79
CA ILE A 414 -6.88 0.62 -2.14
C ILE A 414 -7.84 -0.08 -3.13
N GLY A 415 -8.47 0.68 -4.04
CA GLY A 415 -9.29 0.10 -5.11
C GLY A 415 -8.49 -0.75 -6.09
N LEU A 416 -7.28 -0.31 -6.46
CA LEU A 416 -6.38 -1.03 -7.37
C LEU A 416 -5.69 -2.24 -6.71
N SER A 417 -5.53 -2.28 -5.39
CA SER A 417 -4.77 -3.37 -4.73
C SER A 417 -5.41 -4.75 -4.89
N GLU A 418 -6.74 -4.83 -4.99
CA GLU A 418 -7.44 -6.11 -5.24
C GLU A 418 -7.16 -6.64 -6.66
N PHE A 419 -7.02 -5.75 -7.63
CA PHE A 419 -6.67 -6.11 -9.02
C PHE A 419 -5.21 -6.52 -9.19
N ALA A 420 -4.31 -6.17 -8.26
CA ALA A 420 -2.89 -6.51 -8.36
C ALA A 420 -2.63 -8.04 -8.38
N ASN A 421 -3.55 -8.82 -7.79
CA ASN A 421 -3.51 -10.29 -7.78
C ASN A 421 -4.10 -10.92 -9.07
N MET A 422 -4.76 -10.15 -9.93
CA MET A 422 -5.35 -10.65 -11.18
C MET A 422 -4.31 -10.65 -12.31
N GLU A 423 -4.11 -11.81 -12.93
CA GLU A 423 -3.18 -11.93 -14.06
C GLU A 423 -3.64 -11.07 -15.26
N GLY A 424 -2.68 -10.45 -15.94
CA GLY A 424 -2.94 -9.51 -17.04
C GLY A 424 -3.35 -8.10 -16.57
N LEU A 425 -4.64 -7.92 -16.24
CA LEU A 425 -5.24 -6.59 -16.03
C LEU A 425 -4.59 -5.79 -14.89
N GLY A 426 -4.27 -6.45 -13.77
CA GLY A 426 -3.61 -5.83 -12.62
C GLY A 426 -2.27 -5.19 -12.98
N LYS A 427 -1.45 -5.91 -13.78
CA LYS A 427 -0.12 -5.45 -14.20
C LYS A 427 -0.20 -4.21 -15.09
N THR A 428 -1.16 -4.17 -16.02
CA THR A 428 -1.37 -3.00 -16.90
C THR A 428 -1.88 -1.77 -16.15
N LEU A 429 -2.83 -1.95 -15.22
CA LEU A 429 -3.36 -0.86 -14.39
C LEU A 429 -2.30 -0.31 -13.43
N LEU A 430 -1.52 -1.18 -12.80
CA LEU A 430 -0.45 -0.76 -11.89
C LEU A 430 0.67 -0.02 -12.64
N THR A 431 1.00 -0.45 -13.86
CA THR A 431 2.00 0.23 -14.69
C THR A 431 1.52 1.63 -15.13
N SER A 432 0.25 1.76 -15.54
CA SER A 432 -0.30 3.07 -15.91
C SER A 432 -0.44 4.01 -14.70
N ALA A 433 -0.82 3.50 -13.53
CA ALA A 433 -0.83 4.24 -12.28
C ALA A 433 0.59 4.69 -11.85
N GLY A 434 1.61 3.85 -12.06
CA GLY A 434 3.01 4.20 -11.85
C GLY A 434 3.47 5.36 -12.73
N ILE A 435 3.18 5.31 -14.04
CA ILE A 435 3.51 6.40 -14.98
C ILE A 435 2.79 7.70 -14.58
N ALA A 436 1.48 7.63 -14.26
CA ALA A 436 0.73 8.79 -13.79
C ALA A 436 1.30 9.37 -12.48
N GLY A 437 1.72 8.51 -11.55
CA GLY A 437 2.39 8.90 -10.31
C GLY A 437 3.70 9.64 -10.55
N VAL A 438 4.53 9.19 -11.50
CA VAL A 438 5.77 9.88 -11.90
C VAL A 438 5.46 11.27 -12.48
N VAL A 439 4.48 11.39 -13.37
CA VAL A 439 4.09 12.69 -13.95
C VAL A 439 3.60 13.67 -12.87
N ILE A 440 2.78 13.20 -11.92
CA ILE A 440 2.31 13.99 -10.78
C ILE A 440 3.49 14.39 -9.88
N GLY A 441 4.44 13.48 -9.62
CA GLY A 441 5.64 13.74 -8.83
C GLY A 441 6.54 14.81 -9.44
N ILE A 442 6.77 14.77 -10.76
CA ILE A 442 7.51 15.80 -11.50
C ILE A 442 6.79 17.15 -11.42
N ALA A 443 5.47 17.17 -11.61
CA ALA A 443 4.68 18.40 -11.50
C ALA A 443 4.68 19.00 -10.06
N ALA A 444 4.79 18.15 -9.03
CA ALA A 444 4.86 18.56 -7.63
C ALA A 444 6.28 19.01 -7.19
N GLN A 445 7.32 18.73 -7.97
CA GLN A 445 8.72 19.02 -7.62
C GLN A 445 8.98 20.47 -7.17
N PRO A 446 8.44 21.53 -7.81
CA PRO A 446 8.70 22.91 -7.37
C PRO A 446 8.11 23.24 -6.00
N ILE A 447 6.98 22.63 -5.64
CA ILE A 447 6.32 22.83 -4.34
C ILE A 447 7.13 22.13 -3.25
N LEU A 448 7.51 20.86 -3.48
CA LEU A 448 8.35 20.09 -2.56
C LEU A 448 9.72 20.75 -2.37
N GLY A 449 10.33 21.26 -3.45
CA GLY A 449 11.59 22.00 -3.41
C GLY A 449 11.52 23.25 -2.52
N ASN A 450 10.43 24.01 -2.57
CA ASN A 450 10.22 25.15 -1.67
C ASN A 450 10.03 24.74 -0.20
N ILE A 451 9.36 23.62 0.08
CA ILE A 451 9.21 23.11 1.45
C ILE A 451 10.55 22.64 2.02
N ILE A 452 11.32 21.88 1.25
CA ILE A 452 12.66 21.41 1.65
C ILE A 452 13.59 22.62 1.87
N ALA A 453 13.53 23.61 0.99
CA ALA A 453 14.26 24.86 1.17
C ALA A 453 13.85 25.61 2.44
N GLY A 454 12.55 25.64 2.80
CA GLY A 454 12.10 26.25 4.07
C GLY A 454 12.59 25.52 5.31
N VAL A 455 12.65 24.19 5.28
CA VAL A 455 13.30 23.42 6.36
C VAL A 455 14.80 23.73 6.40
N GLN A 456 15.47 23.78 5.25
CA GLN A 456 16.91 24.08 5.17
C GLN A 456 17.23 25.48 5.69
N VAL A 457 16.54 26.54 5.25
CA VAL A 457 16.72 27.92 5.74
C VAL A 457 16.42 28.01 7.24
N ALA A 458 15.39 27.33 7.74
CA ALA A 458 15.09 27.33 9.18
C ALA A 458 16.20 26.67 10.04
N VAL A 459 16.91 25.68 9.48
CA VAL A 459 18.00 24.94 10.14
C VAL A 459 19.35 25.66 10.01
N THR A 460 19.72 26.12 8.81
CA THR A 460 21.02 26.76 8.56
C THR A 460 21.03 28.26 8.79
N GLN A 461 19.86 28.91 8.81
CA GLN A 461 19.65 30.32 9.12
C GLN A 461 20.57 31.34 8.39
N PRO A 462 20.75 31.24 7.06
CA PRO A 462 21.54 32.21 6.29
C PRO A 462 20.90 33.60 6.26
N VAL A 463 19.58 33.66 6.51
CA VAL A 463 18.79 34.87 6.73
C VAL A 463 17.86 34.64 7.92
N ARG A 464 17.67 35.67 8.74
CA ARG A 464 16.78 35.69 9.91
C ARG A 464 15.74 36.80 9.77
N ILE A 465 14.63 36.67 10.50
CA ILE A 465 13.62 37.74 10.58
C ILE A 465 14.27 38.97 11.24
N GLY A 466 14.18 40.13 10.57
CA GLY A 466 14.84 41.37 10.97
C GLY A 466 16.16 41.67 10.26
N ASP A 467 16.78 40.71 9.54
CA ASP A 467 18.02 40.96 8.80
C ASP A 467 17.79 41.96 7.64
N SER A 468 18.78 42.83 7.40
CA SER A 468 18.84 43.66 6.19
C SER A 468 19.55 42.90 5.07
N VAL A 469 18.87 42.73 3.94
CA VAL A 469 19.33 41.91 2.81
C VAL A 469 19.20 42.67 1.49
N ILE A 470 20.10 42.41 0.55
CA ILE A 470 19.90 42.74 -0.87
C ILE A 470 19.68 41.44 -1.65
N MET A 471 18.57 41.42 -2.39
CA MET A 471 18.21 40.36 -3.31
C MET A 471 17.58 40.99 -4.56
N ASP A 472 17.98 40.53 -5.76
CA ASP A 472 17.58 41.11 -7.05
C ASP A 472 17.73 42.65 -7.10
N GLY A 473 18.84 43.16 -6.53
CA GLY A 473 19.13 44.60 -6.43
C GLY A 473 18.24 45.40 -5.46
N ASN A 474 17.26 44.78 -4.79
CA ASN A 474 16.33 45.46 -3.89
C ASN A 474 16.80 45.38 -2.43
N PHE A 475 17.21 46.52 -1.86
CA PHE A 475 17.45 46.63 -0.41
C PHE A 475 16.14 46.44 0.36
N SER A 476 16.11 45.42 1.22
CA SER A 476 14.93 44.93 1.92
C SER A 476 15.26 44.42 3.33
N THR A 477 14.26 44.41 4.21
CA THR A 477 14.33 43.76 5.53
C THR A 477 13.46 42.51 5.54
N VAL A 478 13.91 41.42 6.16
CA VAL A 478 13.12 40.18 6.27
C VAL A 478 11.97 40.37 7.28
N GLU A 479 10.71 40.43 6.82
CA GLU A 479 9.51 40.66 7.64
C GLU A 479 8.93 39.35 8.22
N ASP A 480 8.91 38.26 7.43
CA ASP A 480 8.35 36.96 7.85
C ASP A 480 9.01 35.81 7.06
N LEU A 481 9.27 34.66 7.71
CA LEU A 481 9.80 33.45 7.09
C LEU A 481 8.77 32.32 7.23
N ARG A 482 8.20 31.85 6.11
CA ARG A 482 7.23 30.74 6.07
C ARG A 482 7.80 29.50 5.41
N TYR A 483 7.08 28.38 5.55
CA TYR A 483 7.50 27.07 5.02
C TYR A 483 7.82 27.02 3.51
N THR A 484 7.27 27.91 2.69
CA THR A 484 7.45 27.90 1.22
C THR A 484 7.86 29.24 0.62
N TYR A 485 7.83 30.33 1.39
CA TYR A 485 8.22 31.67 0.94
C TYR A 485 8.64 32.56 2.10
N ALA A 486 9.51 33.51 1.82
CA ALA A 486 9.81 34.64 2.68
C ALA A 486 9.00 35.88 2.26
N VAL A 487 8.82 36.80 3.20
CA VAL A 487 8.30 38.14 2.96
C VAL A 487 9.44 39.12 3.20
N LEU A 488 9.93 39.75 2.15
CA LEU A 488 10.93 40.82 2.24
C LEU A 488 10.22 42.17 2.08
N LYS A 489 10.45 43.07 3.02
CA LYS A 489 9.91 44.43 2.99
C LYS A 489 10.95 45.36 2.39
N THR A 490 10.68 45.95 1.23
CA THR A 490 11.55 46.94 0.60
C THR A 490 11.49 48.28 1.34
N TRP A 491 12.48 49.14 1.10
CA TRP A 491 12.53 50.52 1.64
C TRP A 491 11.29 51.37 1.29
N ASP A 492 10.59 51.04 0.20
CA ASP A 492 9.36 51.71 -0.26
C ASP A 492 8.06 51.00 0.19
N GLU A 493 8.11 50.29 1.33
CA GLU A 493 6.98 49.64 2.02
C GLU A 493 6.28 48.48 1.26
N ARG A 494 6.78 48.10 0.07
CA ARG A 494 6.28 46.93 -0.67
C ARG A 494 6.74 45.63 -0.02
N ARG A 495 5.93 44.57 -0.17
CA ARG A 495 6.27 43.21 0.26
C ARG A 495 6.57 42.35 -0.95
N LEU A 496 7.82 41.93 -1.09
CA LEU A 496 8.25 40.92 -2.05
C LEU A 496 8.00 39.54 -1.43
N ILE A 497 7.25 38.70 -2.14
CA ILE A 497 6.99 37.30 -1.76
C ILE A 497 8.00 36.45 -2.52
N VAL A 498 9.06 36.02 -1.84
CA VAL A 498 10.18 35.29 -2.45
C VAL A 498 10.02 33.80 -2.15
N PRO A 499 9.88 32.92 -3.17
CA PRO A 499 9.93 31.47 -3.00
C PRO A 499 11.18 31.02 -2.25
N MET A 500 11.01 30.15 -1.27
CA MET A 500 12.09 29.81 -0.34
C MET A 500 13.27 29.09 -1.02
N ARG A 501 13.03 28.44 -2.17
CA ARG A 501 14.09 27.89 -3.03
C ARG A 501 15.06 28.96 -3.53
N GLU A 502 14.55 30.13 -3.91
CA GLU A 502 15.37 31.22 -4.47
C GLU A 502 16.36 31.76 -3.44
N LEU A 503 15.97 31.83 -2.16
CA LEU A 503 16.87 32.22 -1.05
C LEU A 503 18.06 31.28 -0.81
N ILE A 504 18.07 30.08 -1.41
CA ILE A 504 19.18 29.12 -1.34
C ILE A 504 19.94 29.05 -2.67
N THR A 505 19.26 29.24 -3.80
CA THR A 505 19.86 29.07 -5.14
C THR A 505 20.41 30.36 -5.74
N GLU A 506 19.84 31.51 -5.39
CA GLU A 506 20.30 32.83 -5.85
C GLU A 506 21.25 33.47 -4.82
N MET A 507 22.04 34.45 -5.29
CA MET A 507 22.90 35.24 -4.41
C MET A 507 22.07 36.18 -3.53
N VAL A 508 22.21 36.03 -2.21
CA VAL A 508 21.64 36.94 -1.21
C VAL A 508 22.76 37.61 -0.44
N GLU A 509 22.85 38.93 -0.51
CA GLU A 509 23.76 39.69 0.35
C GLU A 509 23.07 39.96 1.69
N ASN A 510 23.49 39.27 2.75
CA ASN A 510 23.01 39.55 4.10
C ASN A 510 23.96 40.53 4.81
N TRP A 511 23.50 41.76 4.99
CA TRP A 511 24.25 42.86 5.60
C TRP A 511 24.10 42.91 7.14
N SER A 512 23.54 41.87 7.77
CA SER A 512 23.31 41.81 9.23
C SER A 512 23.60 40.44 9.87
N HIS A 513 24.08 39.46 9.10
CA HIS A 513 24.19 38.05 9.52
C HIS A 513 25.09 37.79 10.75
N THR A 514 26.28 38.40 10.76
CA THR A 514 27.35 38.14 11.74
C THR A 514 27.73 39.39 12.52
N GLU A 515 28.03 40.48 11.79
CA GLU A 515 28.18 41.81 12.35
C GLU A 515 27.31 42.77 11.55
N VAL A 516 26.73 43.76 12.24
CA VAL A 516 25.86 44.78 11.64
C VAL A 516 26.69 45.99 11.17
N HIS A 517 27.93 46.13 11.66
CA HIS A 517 28.89 47.14 11.25
C HIS A 517 29.12 47.07 9.74
N GLN A 518 28.95 48.20 9.05
CA GLN A 518 29.14 48.29 7.60
C GLN A 518 29.99 49.49 7.23
N THR A 519 30.85 49.30 6.23
CA THR A 519 31.63 50.37 5.59
C THR A 519 31.01 50.71 4.23
N CYS A 520 30.67 51.98 4.01
CA CYS A 520 30.08 52.50 2.79
C CYS A 520 31.10 53.36 2.00
N PRO A 521 31.19 53.22 0.66
CA PRO A 521 32.07 54.05 -0.15
C PRO A 521 31.45 55.42 -0.49
N VAL A 522 32.23 56.49 -0.30
CA VAL A 522 31.91 57.86 -0.71
C VAL A 522 32.74 58.20 -1.95
N PHE A 523 32.10 58.44 -3.08
CA PHE A 523 32.80 58.83 -4.31
C PHE A 523 32.72 60.34 -4.54
N LEU A 524 33.86 60.96 -4.88
CA LEU A 524 33.96 62.36 -5.30
C LEU A 524 34.69 62.42 -6.64
N TYR A 525 34.25 63.35 -7.50
CA TYR A 525 34.84 63.59 -8.82
C TYR A 525 35.35 65.03 -8.83
N ILE A 526 36.64 65.20 -9.10
CA ILE A 526 37.35 66.50 -9.01
C ILE A 526 38.27 66.69 -10.22
N ASP A 527 38.64 67.94 -10.50
CA ASP A 527 39.60 68.27 -11.55
C ASP A 527 41.06 68.13 -11.05
N TYR A 528 41.98 67.96 -11.99
CA TYR A 528 43.43 67.82 -11.82
C TYR A 528 44.14 68.93 -11.03
N GLY A 529 43.53 70.11 -10.92
CA GLY A 529 44.07 71.24 -10.15
C GLY A 529 43.72 71.23 -8.67
N ALA A 530 42.85 70.31 -8.22
CA ALA A 530 42.38 70.26 -6.84
C ALA A 530 43.50 69.84 -5.85
N ASP A 531 43.48 70.43 -4.66
CA ASP A 531 44.34 70.01 -3.55
C ASP A 531 43.72 68.78 -2.89
N ILE A 532 44.24 67.61 -3.30
CA ILE A 532 43.80 66.29 -2.85
C ILE A 532 44.10 66.07 -1.36
N ASP A 533 45.18 66.64 -0.83
CA ASP A 533 45.57 66.45 0.57
C ASP A 533 44.64 67.26 1.49
N ALA A 534 44.28 68.49 1.10
CA ALA A 534 43.25 69.27 1.77
C ALA A 534 41.87 68.59 1.73
N ILE A 535 41.47 68.02 0.58
CA ILE A 535 40.22 67.24 0.47
C ILE A 535 40.23 66.02 1.39
N ARG A 536 41.36 65.28 1.47
CA ARG A 536 41.50 64.11 2.35
C ARG A 536 41.39 64.53 3.83
N GLN A 537 42.06 65.60 4.24
CA GLN A 537 41.98 66.11 5.61
C GLN A 537 40.55 66.54 5.97
N GLN A 538 39.86 67.24 5.08
CA GLN A 538 38.47 67.64 5.31
C GLN A 538 37.54 66.42 5.43
N PHE A 539 37.66 65.44 4.54
CA PHE A 539 36.87 64.21 4.60
C PHE A 539 37.04 63.47 5.94
N ILE A 540 38.28 63.42 6.44
CA ILE A 540 38.61 62.83 7.75
C ILE A 540 37.95 63.62 8.88
N SER A 541 38.12 64.96 8.92
CA SER A 541 37.55 65.80 10.00
C SER A 541 36.03 65.68 10.06
N VAL A 542 35.37 65.89 8.92
CA VAL A 542 33.90 65.86 8.80
C VAL A 542 33.34 64.48 9.14
N THR A 543 34.03 63.39 8.78
CA THR A 543 33.58 62.04 9.18
C THR A 543 33.77 61.81 10.69
N LYS A 544 34.88 62.24 11.27
CA LYS A 544 35.14 62.09 12.72
C LYS A 544 34.24 62.97 13.60
N GLU A 545 33.73 64.07 13.07
CA GLU A 545 32.77 64.96 13.74
C GLU A 545 31.31 64.47 13.62
N ASN A 546 31.01 63.54 12.71
CA ASN A 546 29.65 63.07 12.47
C ASN A 546 29.19 62.06 13.54
N LYS A 547 27.97 62.26 14.07
CA LYS A 547 27.36 61.42 15.11
C LYS A 547 27.09 59.97 14.69
N LEU A 548 26.99 59.69 13.39
CA LEU A 548 26.74 58.36 12.84
C LEU A 548 28.02 57.51 12.69
N TRP A 549 29.21 58.12 12.79
CA TRP A 549 30.48 57.39 12.71
C TRP A 549 30.72 56.57 13.99
N ASP A 550 30.99 55.28 13.82
CA ASP A 550 31.05 54.32 14.92
C ASP A 550 32.41 54.23 15.62
N ASN A 551 33.37 55.07 15.24
CA ASN A 551 34.74 55.10 15.78
C ASN A 551 35.52 53.78 15.62
N LYS A 552 35.05 52.81 14.81
CA LYS A 552 35.73 51.52 14.61
C LYS A 552 36.77 51.55 13.49
N THR A 553 36.38 52.06 12.32
CA THR A 553 37.25 52.15 11.15
C THR A 553 37.66 53.60 10.95
N GLU A 554 38.95 53.87 10.83
CA GLU A 554 39.41 55.22 10.49
C GLU A 554 38.91 55.61 9.09
N PRO A 555 38.35 56.82 8.91
CA PRO A 555 37.97 57.28 7.58
C PRO A 555 39.23 57.52 6.75
N GLU A 556 39.27 56.92 5.57
CA GLU A 556 40.36 57.08 4.60
C GLU A 556 39.81 57.50 3.25
N MET A 557 40.60 58.24 2.46
CA MET A 557 40.23 58.61 1.08
C MET A 557 41.42 58.49 0.13
N PHE A 558 41.21 57.72 -0.94
CA PHE A 558 42.19 57.36 -1.95
C PHE A 558 41.81 57.92 -3.32
N VAL A 559 42.82 58.27 -4.12
CA VAL A 559 42.66 58.38 -5.58
C VAL A 559 42.57 56.96 -6.12
N VAL A 560 41.44 56.59 -6.70
CA VAL A 560 41.21 55.22 -7.24
C VAL A 560 41.35 55.16 -8.76
N GLU A 561 41.13 56.26 -9.46
CA GLU A 561 41.24 56.35 -10.91
C GLU A 561 41.53 57.79 -11.33
N VAL A 562 42.23 57.96 -12.45
CA VAL A 562 42.48 59.26 -13.09
C VAL A 562 42.08 59.12 -14.56
N THR A 563 40.98 59.75 -14.95
CA THR A 563 40.47 59.78 -16.33
C THR A 563 40.92 61.06 -17.02
N ALA A 564 40.84 61.13 -18.35
CA ALA A 564 41.25 62.30 -19.13
C ALA A 564 40.65 63.65 -18.68
N ASN A 565 39.50 63.63 -18.00
CA ASN A 565 38.78 64.83 -17.56
C ASN A 565 38.69 64.98 -16.02
N THR A 566 38.78 63.89 -15.25
CA THR A 566 38.50 63.90 -13.80
C THR A 566 39.38 62.91 -13.03
N ILE A 567 39.73 63.30 -11.80
CA ILE A 567 40.28 62.42 -10.77
C ILE A 567 39.12 61.84 -9.96
N HIS A 568 39.11 60.52 -9.77
CA HIS A 568 38.11 59.81 -8.98
C HIS A 568 38.67 59.53 -7.58
N LEU A 569 38.05 60.14 -6.57
CA LEU A 569 38.34 59.89 -5.16
C LEU A 569 37.32 58.91 -4.59
N ARG A 570 37.79 57.93 -3.82
CA ARG A 570 36.96 57.04 -3.01
C ARG A 570 37.35 57.18 -1.55
N GLY A 571 36.45 57.77 -0.78
CA GLY A 571 36.40 57.69 0.67
C GLY A 571 35.75 56.38 1.14
N ALA A 572 36.09 55.95 2.35
CA ALA A 572 35.39 54.90 3.08
C ALA A 572 34.93 55.45 4.44
N VAL A 573 33.65 55.23 4.79
CA VAL A 573 33.07 55.61 6.09
C VAL A 573 32.39 54.40 6.73
N SER A 574 32.54 54.21 8.03
CA SER A 574 31.89 53.14 8.80
C SER A 574 30.79 53.64 9.71
N ALA A 575 29.78 52.81 9.94
CA ALA A 575 28.78 53.03 10.98
C ALA A 575 28.35 51.71 11.63
N VAL A 576 27.56 51.84 12.71
CA VAL A 576 27.06 50.72 13.51
C VAL A 576 26.15 49.78 12.71
N GLY A 577 25.45 50.31 11.70
CA GLY A 577 24.52 49.56 10.86
C GLY A 577 24.44 50.03 9.40
N PRO A 578 23.76 49.25 8.54
CA PRO A 578 23.67 49.55 7.11
C PRO A 578 23.02 50.88 6.75
N ILE A 579 21.91 51.20 7.44
CA ILE A 579 21.11 52.40 7.18
C ILE A 579 21.88 53.62 7.66
N GLU A 580 22.54 53.51 8.80
CA GLU A 580 23.43 54.51 9.38
C GLU A 580 24.65 54.75 8.47
N ALA A 581 25.27 53.69 7.93
CA ALA A 581 26.43 53.79 7.04
C ALA A 581 26.07 54.45 5.70
N TRP A 582 24.90 54.12 5.15
CA TRP A 582 24.38 54.77 3.95
C TRP A 582 24.04 56.26 4.22
N THR A 583 23.38 56.54 5.35
CA THR A 583 23.00 57.91 5.75
C THR A 583 24.23 58.77 5.99
N LEU A 584 25.22 58.27 6.73
CA LEU A 584 26.52 58.90 6.92
C LEU A 584 27.18 59.19 5.56
N ALA A 585 27.24 58.21 4.66
CA ALA A 585 27.82 58.43 3.34
C ALA A 585 27.08 59.52 2.53
N CYS A 586 25.76 59.68 2.69
CA CYS A 586 25.00 60.78 2.09
C CYS A 586 25.33 62.14 2.74
N GLU A 587 25.31 62.24 4.07
CA GLU A 587 25.67 63.47 4.79
C GLU A 587 27.11 63.92 4.50
N ILE A 588 28.06 62.99 4.41
CA ILE A 588 29.45 63.31 4.04
C ILE A 588 29.55 63.78 2.59
N ARG A 589 28.77 63.23 1.64
CA ARG A 589 28.73 63.76 0.25
C ARG A 589 28.25 65.20 0.20
N GLU A 590 27.20 65.55 0.95
CA GLU A 590 26.65 66.92 1.01
C GLU A 590 27.64 67.91 1.63
N GLN A 591 28.29 67.51 2.73
CA GLN A 591 29.29 68.35 3.41
C GLN A 591 30.57 68.53 2.58
N MET A 592 31.05 67.46 1.93
CA MET A 592 32.19 67.55 1.01
C MET A 592 31.87 68.38 -0.24
N LEU A 593 30.66 68.28 -0.80
CA LEU A 593 30.21 69.15 -1.89
C LEU A 593 30.21 70.63 -1.47
N SER A 594 29.76 70.92 -0.26
CA SER A 594 29.74 72.27 0.31
C SER A 594 31.16 72.85 0.47
N TYR A 595 32.10 72.06 0.99
CA TYR A 595 33.51 72.41 1.09
C TYR A 595 34.17 72.64 -0.28
N LEU A 596 33.94 71.73 -1.24
CA LEU A 596 34.46 71.87 -2.60
C LEU A 596 33.93 73.14 -3.28
N TYR A 597 32.70 73.56 -2.97
CA TYR A 597 32.12 74.80 -3.48
C TYR A 597 32.64 76.08 -2.80
N SER A 598 33.09 76.02 -1.53
CA SER A 598 33.65 77.19 -0.84
C SER A 598 35.14 77.37 -1.11
N GLU A 599 35.95 76.32 -0.91
CA GLU A 599 37.42 76.42 -0.95
C GLU A 599 38.03 76.07 -2.31
N GLN A 600 37.42 75.15 -3.06
CA GLN A 600 38.02 74.56 -4.27
C GLN A 600 37.16 74.69 -5.53
N LYS A 601 36.30 75.72 -5.59
CA LYS A 601 35.31 75.92 -6.66
C LYS A 601 35.89 75.93 -8.08
N ALA A 602 37.15 76.37 -8.23
CA ALA A 602 37.86 76.40 -9.51
C ALA A 602 38.20 75.01 -10.07
N TYR A 603 38.11 73.96 -9.25
CA TYR A 603 38.52 72.58 -9.57
C TYR A 603 37.34 71.59 -9.53
N LEU A 604 36.11 72.09 -9.59
CA LEU A 604 34.94 71.27 -9.87
C LEU A 604 34.99 70.76 -11.32
N PRO A 605 34.51 69.53 -11.62
CA PRO A 605 34.52 68.99 -12.97
C PRO A 605 33.83 69.92 -13.98
N ALA A 606 34.57 70.34 -15.01
CA ALA A 606 34.10 71.23 -16.05
C ALA A 606 34.59 70.77 -17.43
N GLU A 607 33.79 71.01 -18.47
CA GLU A 607 34.16 70.67 -19.84
C GLU A 607 35.18 71.67 -20.40
N ARG A 608 36.37 71.19 -20.77
CA ARG A 608 37.48 72.02 -21.24
C ARG A 608 37.47 72.18 -22.75
N LEU A 609 36.98 73.33 -23.23
CA LEU A 609 36.97 73.67 -24.65
C LEU A 609 38.24 74.42 -25.05
N ILE A 610 39.11 73.77 -25.84
CA ILE A 610 40.28 74.44 -26.46
C ILE A 610 39.80 75.23 -27.68
N LEU A 611 39.52 76.52 -27.48
CA LEU A 611 39.24 77.45 -28.57
C LEU A 611 40.53 77.74 -29.36
N ARG A 612 40.76 77.00 -30.46
CA ARG A 612 41.82 77.34 -31.43
C ARG A 612 41.50 78.69 -32.08
N GLY A 613 42.22 79.72 -31.65
CA GLY A 613 42.19 81.04 -32.28
C GLY A 613 42.63 80.96 -33.74
N LYS A 614 41.87 81.60 -34.63
CA LYS A 614 42.09 81.57 -36.08
C LYS A 614 43.22 82.53 -36.47
N ASN A 615 44.47 82.11 -36.27
CA ASN A 615 45.69 82.74 -36.79
C ASN A 615 46.83 81.70 -36.89
N GLU A 616 46.61 80.69 -37.75
CA GLU A 616 47.63 79.98 -38.54
C GLU A 616 47.14 79.98 -40.00
#